data_AF-A0A2U3LCR9-F1
#
_entry.id   AF-A0A2U3LCR9-F1
#
_cell.length_a   1.000
_cell.length_b   1.000
_cell.length_c   1.000
_cell.angle_alpha   90.00
_cell.angle_beta   90.00
_cell.angle_gamma   90.00
#
_symmetry.space_group_name_H-M   'P 1'
#
loop_
_entity.id
_entity.type
_entity.pdbx_description
1 polymer ?
#
loop_
_entity_poly.entity_id
_entity_poly.type
_entity_poly.pdbx_seq_one_letter_code
_entity_poly.pdbx_strand_id
1 'polypeptide(L)'
;MTAIVKIHRKGQMTLPSRLREIAGIREGDLVRAAFQRGKIVITPTLVIDRSKFPTADDEYTPEQRRIIDARLDRAEKGRSYGPFNTADEMIAHMKAKLKKRAAAKVRKRSR
;
A
#
# COMPACT_ATOMS: atom_id res chain seq x y z
N MET A 1 -24.95 -0.63 11.31
CA MET A 1 -25.20 0.60 12.10
C MET A 1 -26.30 1.40 11.41
N THR A 2 -27.29 1.87 12.15
CA THR A 2 -28.46 2.58 11.62
C THR A 2 -28.73 3.81 12.47
N ALA A 3 -29.16 4.90 11.83
CA ALA A 3 -29.55 6.13 12.51
C ALA A 3 -30.80 6.69 11.84
N ILE A 4 -31.72 7.22 12.64
CA ILE A 4 -32.91 7.92 12.15
C ILE A 4 -32.54 9.40 12.05
N VAL A 5 -32.78 10.00 10.89
CA VAL A 5 -32.44 11.40 10.60
C VAL A 5 -33.68 12.10 10.06
N LYS A 6 -33.89 13.35 10.48
CA LYS A 6 -34.94 14.20 9.94
C LYS A 6 -34.52 14.77 8.59
N ILE A 7 -35.43 14.69 7.61
CA ILE A 7 -35.27 15.41 6.36
C ILE A 7 -35.75 16.85 6.58
N HIS A 8 -34.88 17.80 6.27
CA HIS A 8 -35.13 19.23 6.32
C HIS A 8 -35.72 19.75 5.00
N ARG A 9 -35.80 21.08 4.86
CA ARG A 9 -36.33 21.72 3.65
C ARG A 9 -35.53 21.28 2.42
N LYS A 10 -36.24 21.16 1.29
CA LYS A 10 -35.65 20.81 -0.02
C LYS A 10 -34.90 19.45 -0.04
N GLY A 11 -35.27 18.51 0.83
CA GLY A 11 -34.69 17.17 0.84
C GLY A 11 -33.30 17.07 1.47
N GLN A 12 -32.82 18.12 2.15
CA GLN A 12 -31.55 18.08 2.87
C GLN A 12 -31.64 17.19 4.09
N MET A 13 -30.60 16.42 4.38
CA MET A 13 -30.48 15.64 5.61
C MET A 13 -29.03 15.63 6.10
N THR A 14 -28.86 15.58 7.42
CA THR A 14 -27.53 15.52 8.03
C THR A 14 -27.06 14.08 8.10
N LEU A 15 -25.94 13.77 7.43
CA LEU A 15 -25.30 12.46 7.58
C LEU A 15 -24.55 12.40 8.94
N PRO A 16 -24.94 11.52 9.88
CA PRO A 16 -24.32 11.44 11.20
C PRO A 16 -22.80 11.20 11.13
N SER A 17 -22.04 11.79 12.06
CA SER A 17 -20.55 11.74 12.08
C SER A 17 -19.99 10.34 11.93
N ARG A 18 -20.48 9.39 12.73
CA ARG A 18 -20.04 7.99 12.67
C ARG A 18 -20.28 7.34 11.31
N LEU A 19 -21.40 7.65 10.64
CA LEU A 19 -21.66 7.14 9.29
C LEU A 19 -20.74 7.81 8.24
N ARG A 20 -20.44 9.10 8.41
CA ARG A 20 -19.45 9.81 7.58
C ARG A 20 -18.05 9.20 7.70
N GLU A 21 -17.60 8.92 8.91
CA GLU A 21 -16.29 8.32 9.17
C GLU A 21 -16.15 6.94 8.55
N ILE A 22 -17.14 6.06 8.74
CA ILE A 22 -17.14 4.71 8.16
C ILE A 22 -17.19 4.77 6.63
N ALA A 23 -17.97 5.68 6.07
CA ALA A 23 -18.06 5.88 4.63
C ALA A 23 -16.89 6.67 4.04
N GLY A 24 -15.97 7.20 4.87
CA GLY A 24 -14.85 8.03 4.43
C GLY A 24 -15.26 9.36 3.80
N ILE A 25 -16.44 9.91 4.14
CA ILE A 25 -16.98 11.15 3.56
C ILE A 25 -16.60 12.34 4.44
N ARG A 26 -16.03 13.37 3.82
CA ARG A 26 -15.67 14.65 4.44
C ARG A 26 -16.49 15.79 3.87
N GLU A 27 -16.40 16.94 4.54
CA GLU A 27 -16.99 18.18 4.02
C GLU A 27 -16.34 18.54 2.68
N GLY A 28 -17.17 18.89 1.68
CA GLY A 28 -16.73 19.19 0.32
C GLY A 28 -16.67 17.97 -0.62
N ASP A 29 -16.80 16.74 -0.11
CA ASP A 29 -16.82 15.54 -0.96
C ASP A 29 -18.10 15.45 -1.79
N LEU A 30 -17.94 15.04 -3.04
CA LEU A 30 -19.07 14.74 -3.93
C LEU A 30 -19.51 13.29 -3.72
N VAL A 31 -20.82 13.10 -3.61
CA VAL A 31 -21.43 11.78 -3.41
C VAL A 31 -22.46 11.52 -4.51
N ARG A 32 -22.51 10.28 -4.98
CA ARG A 32 -23.56 9.80 -5.89
C ARG A 32 -24.69 9.22 -5.04
N ALA A 33 -25.88 9.80 -5.15
CA ALA A 33 -27.10 9.23 -4.61
C ALA A 33 -27.84 8.47 -5.73
N ALA A 34 -28.00 7.16 -5.56
CA ALA A 34 -28.74 6.32 -6.50
C ALA A 34 -29.90 5.61 -5.80
N PHE A 35 -31.02 5.43 -6.49
CA PHE A 35 -32.12 4.61 -6.00
C PHE A 35 -31.95 3.18 -6.49
N GLN A 36 -31.77 2.23 -5.57
CA GLN A 36 -31.61 0.82 -5.88
C GLN A 36 -32.44 0.00 -4.91
N ARG A 37 -33.29 -0.89 -5.45
CA ARG A 37 -34.05 -1.88 -4.66
C ARG A 37 -34.85 -1.25 -3.50
N GLY A 38 -35.50 -0.12 -3.74
CA GLY A 38 -36.30 0.57 -2.73
C GLY A 38 -35.50 1.41 -1.73
N LYS A 39 -34.18 1.52 -1.90
CA LYS A 39 -33.28 2.23 -0.98
C LYS A 39 -32.47 3.28 -1.72
N ILE A 40 -32.20 4.39 -1.05
CA ILE A 40 -31.21 5.38 -1.53
C ILE A 40 -29.83 4.92 -1.07
N VAL A 41 -28.97 4.62 -2.03
CA VAL A 41 -27.57 4.26 -1.80
C VAL A 41 -26.72 5.49 -2.09
N ILE A 42 -25.94 5.91 -1.10
CA ILE A 42 -25.02 7.04 -1.21
C ILE A 42 -23.61 6.46 -1.32
N THR A 43 -22.96 6.70 -2.45
CA THR A 43 -21.59 6.24 -2.71
C THR A 43 -20.68 7.44 -2.87
N PRO A 44 -19.60 7.57 -2.07
CA PRO A 44 -18.57 8.58 -2.29
C PRO A 44 -18.07 8.49 -3.73
N THR A 45 -18.15 9.59 -4.47
CA THR A 45 -17.63 9.66 -5.83
C THR A 45 -16.46 10.60 -5.82
N LEU A 46 -15.25 10.04 -5.84
CA LEU A 46 -14.06 10.83 -6.11
C LEU A 46 -14.17 11.34 -7.54
N VAL A 47 -14.37 12.63 -7.72
CA VAL A 47 -14.16 13.28 -9.03
C VAL A 47 -12.66 13.41 -9.21
N ILE A 48 -12.02 12.28 -9.47
CA ILE A 48 -10.64 12.24 -9.94
C ILE A 48 -10.72 12.62 -11.41
N ASP A 49 -10.27 13.83 -11.72
CA ASP A 49 -10.01 14.22 -13.09
C ASP A 49 -8.90 13.32 -13.65
N ARG A 50 -9.30 12.24 -14.34
CA ARG A 50 -8.38 11.27 -14.95
C ARG A 50 -7.51 11.90 -16.04
N SER A 51 -7.77 13.13 -16.47
CA SER A 51 -6.86 13.85 -17.36
C SER A 51 -5.64 14.42 -16.62
N LYS A 52 -5.73 14.60 -15.29
CA LYS A 52 -4.63 15.12 -14.45
C LYS A 52 -3.76 14.03 -13.84
N PHE A 53 -4.23 12.79 -13.88
CA PHE A 53 -3.44 11.63 -13.52
C PHE A 53 -3.15 10.89 -14.82
N PRO A 54 -1.97 11.09 -15.43
CA PRO A 54 -1.57 10.24 -16.54
C PRO A 54 -1.70 8.80 -16.07
N THR A 55 -2.61 8.07 -16.70
CA THR A 55 -2.69 6.61 -16.59
C THR A 55 -1.26 6.12 -16.85
N ALA A 56 -0.75 5.21 -16.01
CA ALA A 56 0.61 4.69 -16.12
C ALA A 56 0.91 3.91 -17.43
N ASP A 57 0.00 3.98 -18.40
CA ASP A 57 0.12 3.47 -19.76
C ASP A 57 0.92 4.42 -20.67
N ASP A 58 1.15 5.67 -20.26
CA ASP A 58 2.08 6.57 -20.95
C ASP A 58 3.52 6.09 -20.67
N GLU A 59 4.08 5.44 -21.67
CA GLU A 59 5.43 4.93 -21.72
C GLU A 59 6.44 5.94 -21.13
N TYR A 60 7.06 5.59 -19.99
CA TYR A 60 8.10 6.39 -19.35
C TYR A 60 9.09 6.92 -20.40
N THR A 61 9.39 8.23 -20.36
CA THR A 61 10.39 8.79 -21.27
C THR A 61 11.75 8.09 -21.03
N PRO A 62 12.62 8.00 -22.06
CA PRO A 62 13.93 7.36 -21.89
C PRO A 62 14.75 7.90 -20.71
N GLU A 63 14.60 9.18 -20.39
CA GLU A 63 15.27 9.82 -19.24
C GLU A 63 14.67 9.38 -17.90
N GLN A 64 13.35 9.27 -17.80
CA GLN A 64 12.68 8.80 -16.59
C GLN A 64 13.01 7.34 -16.30
N ARG A 65 13.08 6.48 -17.33
CA ARG A 65 13.52 5.08 -17.19
C ARG A 65 14.93 5.01 -16.61
N ARG A 66 15.88 5.79 -17.15
CA ARG A 66 17.27 5.83 -16.63
C ARG A 66 17.35 6.22 -15.15
N ILE A 67 16.52 7.15 -14.70
CA ILE A 67 16.49 7.57 -13.28
C ILE A 67 15.92 6.45 -12.40
N ILE A 68 14.89 5.75 -12.86
CA ILE A 68 14.29 4.61 -12.16
C ILE A 68 15.29 3.46 -12.08
N ASP A 69 15.92 3.10 -13.20
CA ASP A 69 16.91 2.03 -13.27
C ASP A 69 18.12 2.33 -12.37
N ALA A 70 18.66 3.55 -12.43
CA ALA A 70 19.76 3.95 -11.55
C ALA A 70 19.39 3.92 -10.06
N ARG A 71 18.13 4.23 -9.72
CA ARG A 71 17.63 4.11 -8.34
C ARG A 71 17.45 2.65 -7.94
N LEU A 72 16.99 1.81 -8.85
CA LEU A 72 16.79 0.38 -8.63
C LEU A 72 18.14 -0.33 -8.43
N ASP A 73 19.13 -0.06 -9.27
CA ASP A 73 20.51 -0.55 -9.13
C ASP A 73 21.14 -0.16 -7.79
N ARG A 74 20.90 1.08 -7.35
CA ARG A 74 21.39 1.56 -6.05
C ARG A 74 20.67 0.87 -4.89
N ALA A 75 19.39 0.58 -5.04
CA ALA A 75 18.61 -0.13 -4.03
C ALA A 75 18.99 -1.62 -3.95
N GLU A 76 19.27 -2.26 -5.08
CA GLU A 76 19.75 -3.65 -5.16
C GLU A 76 21.08 -3.81 -4.42
N LYS A 77 21.99 -2.85 -4.56
CA LYS A 77 23.25 -2.80 -3.81
C LYS A 77 23.04 -2.67 -2.29
N GLY A 78 21.84 -2.27 -1.86
CA GLY A 78 21.43 -2.21 -0.46
C GLY A 78 22.27 -1.23 0.39
N ARG A 79 21.87 -1.04 1.64
CA ARG A 79 22.79 -0.51 2.66
C ARG A 79 23.47 -1.73 3.30
N SER A 80 24.71 -2.02 2.94
CA SER A 80 25.50 -2.98 3.71
C SER A 80 25.81 -2.38 5.08
N TYR A 81 25.33 -3.01 6.14
CA TYR A 81 25.66 -2.64 7.51
C TYR A 81 26.21 -3.88 8.23
N GLY A 82 27.51 -3.83 8.56
CA GLY A 82 28.25 -4.96 9.12
C GLY A 82 29.56 -5.22 8.37
N PRO A 83 30.37 -6.23 8.76
CA PRO A 83 31.68 -6.52 8.19
C PRO A 83 31.65 -7.15 6.78
N PHE A 84 30.51 -7.07 6.09
CA PHE A 84 30.28 -7.67 4.77
C PHE A 84 29.96 -6.56 3.79
N ASN A 85 30.63 -6.57 2.63
CA ASN A 85 30.46 -5.54 1.61
C ASN A 85 29.27 -5.82 0.70
N THR A 86 28.78 -7.07 0.67
CA THR A 86 27.65 -7.51 -0.17
C THR A 86 26.70 -8.43 0.59
N ALA A 87 25.46 -8.53 0.09
CA ALA A 87 24.47 -9.48 0.61
C ALA A 87 24.96 -10.94 0.45
N ASP A 88 25.66 -11.26 -0.64
CA ASP A 88 26.20 -12.59 -0.90
C ASP A 88 27.24 -13.03 0.13
N GLU A 89 28.14 -12.13 0.53
CA GLU A 89 29.12 -12.39 1.59
C GLU A 89 28.43 -12.70 2.92
N MET A 90 27.37 -11.95 3.26
CA MET A 90 26.57 -12.19 4.46
C MET A 90 25.91 -13.58 4.42
N ILE A 91 25.30 -13.93 3.29
CA ILE A 91 24.64 -15.22 3.06
C ILE A 91 25.65 -16.37 3.16
N ALA A 92 26.83 -16.22 2.56
CA ALA A 92 27.89 -17.22 2.61
C ALA A 92 28.39 -17.46 4.04
N HIS A 93 28.63 -16.39 4.80
CA HIS A 93 29.04 -16.48 6.19
C HIS A 93 27.97 -17.13 7.08
N MET A 94 26.69 -16.81 6.87
CA MET A 94 25.57 -17.46 7.56
C MET A 94 25.51 -18.96 7.27
N LYS A 95 25.60 -19.35 5.99
CA LYS A 95 25.64 -20.77 5.57
C LYS A 95 26.82 -21.53 6.19
N ALA A 96 28.00 -20.92 6.23
CA ALA A 96 29.19 -21.51 6.84
C ALA A 96 29.01 -21.75 8.35
N LYS A 97 28.44 -20.79 9.08
CA LYS A 97 28.13 -20.95 10.51
C LYS A 97 27.11 -22.06 10.76
N LEU A 98 26.06 -22.16 9.92
CA LEU A 98 25.07 -23.23 10.00
C LEU A 98 25.70 -24.61 9.79
N LYS A 99 26.59 -24.76 8.79
CA LYS A 99 27.31 -26.02 8.52
C LYS A 99 28.23 -26.41 9.69
N LYS A 100 28.98 -25.45 10.26
CA LYS A 100 29.82 -25.70 11.44
C LYS A 100 29.00 -26.16 12.65
N ARG A 101 27.84 -25.53 12.91
CA ARG A 101 26.91 -25.94 13.98
C ARG A 101 26.37 -27.35 13.76
N ALA A 102 26.01 -27.71 12.53
CA ALA A 102 25.54 -29.06 12.18
C ALA A 102 26.64 -30.11 12.44
N ALA A 103 27.87 -29.87 11.97
CA ALA A 103 29.00 -30.78 12.18
C ALA A 103 29.35 -30.96 13.68
N ALA A 104 29.32 -29.89 14.46
CA ALA A 104 29.54 -29.96 15.90
C ALA A 104 28.46 -30.79 16.63
N LYS A 105 27.19 -30.71 16.18
CA LYS A 105 26.09 -31.50 16.73
C LYS A 105 26.24 -33.00 16.43
N VAL A 106 26.71 -33.35 15.23
CA VAL A 106 26.99 -34.76 14.85
C VAL A 106 28.12 -35.32 15.71
N ARG A 107 29.23 -34.58 15.86
CA ARG A 107 30.39 -35.02 16.65
C ARG A 107 30.09 -35.17 18.14
N LYS A 108 29.10 -34.44 18.68
CA LYS A 108 28.65 -34.57 20.07
C LYS A 108 27.72 -35.78 20.28
N ARG A 109 27.06 -36.28 19.21
CA ARG A 109 26.20 -37.47 19.27
C ARG A 109 26.97 -38.78 19.08
N SER A 110 28.17 -38.72 18.51
CA SER A 110 29.06 -39.87 18.29
C SER A 110 30.06 -40.10 19.43
N ARG A 111 29.98 -39.31 20.52
CA ARG A 111 30.76 -39.43 21.76
C ARG A 111 29.78 -39.73 22.89
#